data_AF-A0A915BHN3-F1
#
_entry.id   AF-A0A915BHN3-F1
#
_cell.length_a   1.000
_cell.length_b   1.000
_cell.length_c   1.000
_cell.angle_alpha   90.00
_cell.angle_beta   90.00
_cell.angle_gamma   90.00
#
_symmetry.space_group_name_H-M   'P 1'
#
loop_
_entity.id
_entity.type
_entity.pdbx_description
1 polymer ?
#
loop_
_entity_poly.entity_id
_entity_poly.type
_entity_poly.pdbx_seq_one_letter_code
_entity_poly.pdbx_strand_id
1 'polypeptide(L)'
;MDAFAADFDAKRALQEGCPVDIGDGEVRRLPSVDHFERFLCETNSELCTQLIEIEYANAQHVSHSSTVLPTGKLREKSLAELYAKKKELLEADKPSSSASGDAKSALVPKARVTHQYKKPVDKTTVLYRMSEGTYDGPLGKLQKWMKARKRVRITLRGRNVVNAVITAVIVAFDKHWNMIIRW
;
A
#
# COMPACT_ATOMS: atom_id res chain seq x y z
N MET A 1 4.66 0.73 24.66
CA MET A 1 3.22 0.37 24.65
C MET A 1 3.03 -0.69 23.60
N ASP A 2 2.34 -1.79 23.91
CA ASP A 2 1.98 -2.79 22.89
C ASP A 2 0.67 -2.37 22.21
N ALA A 3 0.73 -2.17 20.89
CA ALA A 3 -0.42 -1.78 20.08
C ALA A 3 -1.46 -2.90 19.91
N PHE A 4 -1.12 -4.13 20.30
CA PHE A 4 -1.96 -5.32 20.16
C PHE A 4 -2.46 -5.86 21.51
N ALA A 5 -2.19 -5.16 22.61
CA ALA A 5 -2.70 -5.52 23.92
C ALA A 5 -4.21 -5.25 24.05
N ALA A 6 -4.91 -6.07 24.84
CA ALA A 6 -6.36 -5.96 25.04
C ALA A 6 -6.79 -4.65 25.74
N ASP A 7 -5.85 -3.99 26.42
CA ASP A 7 -6.02 -2.72 27.13
C ASP A 7 -5.48 -1.51 26.35
N PHE A 8 -5.21 -1.67 25.04
CA PHE A 8 -4.72 -0.59 24.21
C PHE A 8 -5.74 0.55 24.09
N ASP A 9 -5.39 1.71 24.63
CA ASP A 9 -6.18 2.94 24.52
C ASP A 9 -5.64 3.83 23.39
N ALA A 10 -6.34 3.79 22.25
CA ALA A 10 -6.02 4.59 21.08
C ALA A 10 -6.12 6.11 21.33
N LYS A 11 -7.02 6.57 22.21
CA LYS A 11 -7.14 8.01 22.52
C LYS A 11 -5.91 8.50 23.27
N ARG A 12 -5.45 7.73 24.25
CA ARG A 12 -4.23 8.02 25.01
C ARG A 12 -3.00 8.02 24.12
N ALA A 13 -2.86 7.01 23.24
CA ALA A 13 -1.74 6.91 22.32
C ALA A 13 -1.63 8.10 21.34
N LEU A 14 -2.76 8.65 20.88
CA LEU A 14 -2.79 9.82 20.01
C LEU A 14 -2.42 11.12 20.74
N GLN A 15 -2.77 11.27 22.01
CA GLN A 15 -2.48 12.46 22.81
C GLN A 15 -1.04 12.47 23.34
N GLU A 16 -0.55 11.32 23.78
CA GLU A 16 0.77 11.19 24.43
C GLU A 16 1.89 10.88 23.42
N GLY A 17 1.51 10.47 22.20
CA GLY A 17 2.41 9.93 21.19
C GLY A 17 2.78 8.49 21.51
N CYS A 18 2.94 7.65 20.48
CA CYS A 18 3.38 6.27 20.68
C CYS A 18 4.91 6.25 20.84
N PRO A 19 5.45 5.89 22.01
CA PRO A 19 6.88 5.79 22.19
C PRO A 19 7.40 4.60 21.38
N VAL A 20 8.22 4.88 20.37
CA VAL A 20 8.92 3.86 19.60
C VAL A 20 10.21 3.54 20.35
N ASP A 21 10.35 2.29 20.77
CA ASP A 21 11.56 1.81 21.43
C ASP A 21 12.65 1.66 20.36
N ILE A 22 13.53 2.65 20.32
CA ILE A 22 14.76 2.60 19.54
C ILE A 22 15.76 1.96 20.50
N GLY A 23 16.33 0.80 20.15
CA GLY A 23 17.05 -0.14 21.02
C GLY A 23 18.21 0.38 21.90
N ASP A 24 18.39 1.69 22.04
CA ASP A 24 19.32 2.37 22.94
C ASP A 24 18.68 2.83 24.27
N GLY A 25 17.41 2.49 24.53
CA GLY A 25 16.71 2.86 25.77
C GLY A 25 16.24 4.32 25.85
N GLU A 26 16.40 5.08 24.75
CA GLU A 26 15.82 6.42 24.60
C GLU A 26 14.52 6.37 23.80
N VAL A 27 13.41 6.65 24.49
CA VAL A 27 12.12 6.93 23.85
C VAL A 27 12.19 8.28 23.15
N ARG A 28 12.40 8.28 21.83
CA ARG A 28 12.37 9.53 21.03
C ARG A 28 10.96 9.79 20.52
N ARG A 29 10.42 10.96 20.87
CA ARG A 29 9.25 11.52 20.16
C ARG A 29 9.71 12.02 18.80
N LEU A 30 9.26 11.33 17.75
CA LEU A 30 9.55 11.74 16.39
C LEU A 30 8.61 12.89 16.00
N PRO A 31 9.12 13.97 15.37
CA PRO A 31 8.36 15.20 15.13
C PRO A 31 7.29 15.05 14.04
N SER A 32 7.42 14.05 13.16
CA SER A 32 6.44 13.77 12.11
C SER A 32 6.49 12.31 11.67
N VAL A 33 5.41 11.86 11.01
CA VAL A 33 5.32 10.54 10.38
C VAL A 33 6.42 10.34 9.33
N ASP A 34 6.71 11.37 8.52
CA ASP A 34 7.80 11.30 7.52
C ASP A 34 9.17 11.03 8.17
N HIS A 35 9.39 11.53 9.40
CA HIS A 35 10.64 11.27 10.13
C HIS A 35 10.69 9.85 10.67
N PHE A 36 9.55 9.31 11.11
CA PHE A 36 9.42 7.92 11.53
C PHE A 36 9.61 6.94 10.37
N GLU A 37 9.01 7.20 9.21
CA GLU A 37 9.20 6.37 8.02
C GLU A 37 10.67 6.34 7.60
N ARG A 38 11.34 7.49 7.58
CA ARG A 38 12.77 7.57 7.26
C ARG A 38 13.61 6.79 8.28
N PHE A 39 13.32 6.98 9.57
CA PHE A 39 14.01 6.28 10.65
C PHE A 39 13.83 4.76 10.57
N LEU A 40 12.62 4.28 10.26
CA LEU A 40 12.34 2.85 10.04
C LEU A 40 13.14 2.30 8.86
N CYS A 41 13.18 3.01 7.73
CA CYS A 41 13.97 2.62 6.57
C CYS A 41 15.47 2.55 6.88
N GLU A 42 15.97 3.44 7.74
CA GLU A 42 17.38 3.48 8.16
C GLU A 42 17.72 2.39 9.19
N THR A 43 16.82 2.12 10.13
CA THR A 43 17.08 1.21 11.27
C THR A 43 16.73 -0.24 10.94
N ASN A 44 15.73 -0.46 10.09
CA ASN A 44 15.19 -1.79 9.81
C ASN A 44 14.87 -1.96 8.32
N SER A 45 15.92 -1.85 7.50
CA SER A 45 15.83 -1.98 6.04
C SER A 45 15.30 -3.35 5.58
N GLU A 46 15.55 -4.41 6.36
CA GLU A 46 15.06 -5.75 6.06
C GLU A 46 13.54 -5.84 6.17
N LEU A 47 12.96 -5.32 7.27
CA LEU A 47 11.51 -5.25 7.45
C LEU A 47 10.86 -4.42 6.33
N CYS A 48 11.44 -3.28 5.97
CA CYS A 48 10.93 -2.47 4.86
C CYS A 48 10.93 -3.23 3.53
N THR A 49 11.98 -4.02 3.27
CA THR A 49 12.07 -4.85 2.06
C THR A 49 11.00 -5.94 2.05
N GLN A 50 10.80 -6.62 3.18
CA GLN A 50 9.75 -7.64 3.32
C GLN A 50 8.35 -7.05 3.12
N LEU A 51 8.08 -5.87 3.68
CA LEU A 51 6.80 -5.18 3.48
C LEU A 51 6.55 -4.82 2.02
N ILE A 52 7.57 -4.33 1.31
CA ILE A 52 7.50 -4.04 -0.12
C ILE A 52 7.22 -5.31 -0.93
N GLU A 53 7.85 -6.43 -0.60
CA GLU A 53 7.60 -7.72 -1.25
C GLU A 53 6.16 -8.21 -1.03
N ILE A 54 5.64 -8.08 0.19
CA ILE A 54 4.23 -8.42 0.51
C ILE A 54 3.27 -7.54 -0.27
N GLU A 55 3.50 -6.23 -0.33
CA GLU A 55 2.67 -5.31 -1.11
C GLU A 55 2.69 -5.68 -2.60
N TYR A 56 3.86 -6.02 -3.14
CA TYR A 56 4.00 -6.44 -4.52
C TYR A 56 3.27 -7.76 -4.79
N ALA A 57 3.41 -8.76 -3.91
CA ALA A 57 2.68 -10.02 -4.00
C ALA A 57 1.16 -9.79 -3.94
N ASN A 58 0.68 -8.97 -3.00
CA ASN A 58 -0.74 -8.63 -2.87
C ASN A 58 -1.27 -7.90 -4.12
N ALA A 59 -0.52 -6.93 -4.65
CA ALA A 59 -0.89 -6.22 -5.87
C ALA A 59 -1.00 -7.18 -7.08
N GLN A 60 -0.13 -8.17 -7.16
CA GLN A 60 -0.23 -9.21 -8.19
C GLN A 60 -1.44 -10.11 -7.99
N HIS A 61 -1.77 -10.50 -6.76
CA HIS A 61 -2.94 -11.32 -6.46
C HIS A 61 -4.28 -10.59 -6.72
N VAL A 62 -4.33 -9.27 -6.56
CA VAL A 62 -5.53 -8.45 -6.81
C VAL A 62 -5.81 -8.23 -8.31
N SER A 63 -4.80 -8.37 -9.17
CA SER A 63 -4.99 -8.17 -10.63
C SER A 63 -5.94 -9.18 -11.30
N HIS A 64 -6.32 -10.26 -10.60
CA HIS A 64 -7.28 -11.27 -11.07
C HIS A 64 -8.49 -11.49 -10.15
N SER A 65 -8.57 -10.82 -9.00
CA SER A 65 -9.75 -10.91 -8.13
C SER A 65 -10.66 -9.70 -8.35
N SER A 66 -11.89 -10.00 -8.77
CA SER A 66 -12.97 -9.04 -9.00
C SER A 66 -13.00 -7.95 -7.93
N THR A 67 -13.06 -6.69 -8.34
CA THR A 67 -13.15 -5.48 -7.49
C THR A 67 -14.45 -5.37 -6.67
N VAL A 68 -15.27 -6.43 -6.68
CA VAL A 68 -16.49 -6.53 -5.90
C VAL A 68 -16.21 -7.39 -4.67
N LEU A 69 -16.10 -6.75 -3.51
CA LEU A 69 -16.06 -7.46 -2.24
C LEU A 69 -17.31 -8.34 -2.12
N PRO A 70 -17.17 -9.66 -1.88
CA PRO A 70 -18.33 -10.53 -1.73
C PRO A 70 -19.15 -10.07 -0.52
N THR A 71 -20.42 -9.71 -0.75
CA THR A 71 -21.36 -9.31 0.30
C THR A 71 -22.33 -10.45 0.65
N GLY A 72 -22.71 -10.56 1.93
CA GLY A 72 -23.68 -11.55 2.40
C GLY A 72 -23.15 -12.99 2.39
N LYS A 73 -23.96 -13.94 1.89
CA LYS A 73 -23.69 -15.39 1.95
C LYS A 73 -22.37 -15.82 1.29
N LEU A 74 -21.91 -15.09 0.27
CA LEU A 74 -20.63 -15.35 -0.39
C LEU A 74 -19.44 -15.06 0.53
N ARG A 75 -19.55 -14.04 1.39
CA ARG A 75 -18.53 -13.70 2.38
C ARG A 75 -18.40 -14.80 3.43
N GLU A 76 -19.53 -15.30 3.92
CA GLU A 76 -19.57 -16.36 4.94
C GLU A 76 -18.95 -17.67 4.42
N LYS A 77 -19.25 -18.03 3.17
CA LYS A 77 -18.64 -19.20 2.52
C LYS A 77 -17.12 -19.05 2.36
N SER A 78 -16.66 -17.89 1.89
CA SER A 78 -15.22 -17.62 1.75
C SER A 78 -14.50 -17.60 3.10
N LEU A 79 -15.13 -17.08 4.17
CA LEU A 79 -14.60 -17.17 5.53
C LEU A 79 -14.50 -18.63 5.99
N ALA A 80 -15.53 -19.44 5.77
CA ALA A 80 -15.51 -20.86 6.14
C ALA A 80 -14.37 -21.62 5.44
N GLU A 81 -14.13 -21.35 4.16
CA GLU A 81 -13.02 -21.92 3.39
C GLU A 81 -11.65 -21.49 3.95
N LEU A 82 -11.48 -20.22 4.32
CA LEU A 82 -10.24 -19.74 4.96
C LEU A 82 -10.01 -20.37 6.34
N TYR A 83 -11.07 -20.55 7.13
CA TYR A 83 -10.97 -21.24 8.43
C TYR A 83 -10.60 -22.71 8.26
N ALA A 84 -11.15 -23.40 7.25
CA ALA A 84 -10.77 -24.77 6.92
C ALA A 84 -9.29 -24.85 6.51
N LYS A 85 -8.83 -23.97 5.62
CA LYS A 85 -7.43 -23.91 5.19
C LYS A 85 -6.47 -23.59 6.35
N LYS A 86 -6.86 -22.69 7.25
CA LYS A 86 -6.08 -22.39 8.46
C LYS A 86 -5.96 -23.61 9.36
N LYS A 87 -7.04 -24.39 9.50
CA LYS A 87 -7.04 -25.63 10.28
C LYS A 87 -6.15 -26.70 9.65
N GLU A 88 -6.16 -26.84 8.32
CA GLU A 88 -5.28 -27.76 7.59
C GLU A 88 -3.80 -27.41 7.78
N LEU A 89 -3.44 -26.13 7.71
CA LEU A 89 -2.07 -25.68 7.94
C LEU A 89 -1.61 -25.93 9.38
N LEU A 90 -2.51 -25.75 10.36
CA LEU A 90 -2.23 -26.03 11.77
C LEU A 90 -2.09 -27.54 12.08
N GLU A 91 -2.77 -28.40 11.32
CA GLU A 91 -2.63 -29.86 11.47
C GLU A 91 -1.45 -30.43 10.65
N ALA A 92 -0.99 -29.72 9.61
CA ALA A 92 0.18 -30.11 8.81
C ALA A 92 1.53 -29.94 9.55
N ASP A 93 1.58 -29.15 10.62
CA ASP A 93 2.77 -28.95 11.46
C ASP A 93 2.98 -30.04 12.54
N LYS A 94 2.28 -31.19 12.45
CA LYS A 94 2.62 -32.39 13.24
C LYS A 94 3.71 -33.20 12.53
N PRO A 95 4.90 -33.39 13.12
CA PRO A 95 6.00 -34.09 12.46
C PRO A 95 5.80 -35.61 12.52
N SER A 96 5.61 -36.24 11.35
CA SER A 96 5.90 -37.66 11.16
C SER A 96 7.03 -37.83 10.16
N SER A 97 8.12 -38.42 10.63
CA SER A 97 9.34 -38.75 9.90
C SER A 97 9.10 -39.71 8.73
N SER A 98 9.74 -39.46 7.58
CA SER A 98 10.65 -40.43 6.92
C SER A 98 11.17 -39.92 5.56
N ALA A 99 12.51 -40.05 5.39
CA ALA A 99 13.30 -40.46 4.22
C ALA A 99 12.90 -39.98 2.80
N SER A 100 13.76 -39.73 1.81
CA SER A 100 15.22 -39.72 1.56
C SER A 100 15.34 -39.51 0.03
N GLY A 101 16.37 -38.82 -0.49
CA GLY A 101 16.72 -38.98 -1.92
C GLY A 101 17.43 -37.80 -2.58
N ASP A 102 18.73 -37.99 -2.81
CA ASP A 102 19.62 -37.21 -3.67
C ASP A 102 19.11 -37.00 -5.11
N ALA A 103 19.47 -35.87 -5.73
CA ALA A 103 20.27 -35.85 -6.97
C ALA A 103 20.51 -34.43 -7.51
N LYS A 104 21.78 -34.14 -7.77
CA LYS A 104 22.32 -32.98 -8.49
C LYS A 104 21.87 -33.01 -9.95
N SER A 105 21.51 -31.86 -10.54
CA SER A 105 21.58 -31.68 -11.99
C SER A 105 21.96 -30.25 -12.36
N ALA A 106 22.84 -30.16 -13.34
CA ALA A 106 23.68 -29.03 -13.67
C ALA A 106 22.96 -27.90 -14.41
N LEU A 107 23.37 -26.67 -14.11
CA LEU A 107 23.01 -25.44 -14.82
C LEU A 107 23.68 -25.39 -16.20
N VAL A 108 22.89 -25.26 -17.26
CA VAL A 108 23.33 -24.82 -18.59
C VAL A 108 22.76 -23.42 -18.84
N PRO A 109 23.58 -22.37 -19.02
CA PRO A 109 23.07 -21.04 -19.34
C PRO A 109 22.79 -20.93 -20.84
N LYS A 110 21.51 -20.97 -21.22
CA LYS A 110 21.07 -20.59 -22.57
C LYS A 110 20.94 -19.06 -22.59
N ALA A 111 21.84 -18.41 -23.32
CA ALA A 111 21.83 -16.97 -23.56
C ALA A 111 20.44 -16.51 -24.05
N ARG A 112 19.79 -15.61 -23.31
CA ARG A 112 18.56 -14.95 -23.73
C ARG A 112 18.92 -13.59 -24.33
N VAL A 113 18.79 -13.50 -25.65
CA VAL A 113 18.71 -12.22 -26.36
C VAL A 113 17.43 -11.51 -25.90
N THR A 114 17.57 -10.46 -25.10
CA THR A 114 16.45 -9.60 -24.70
C THR A 114 16.08 -8.69 -25.86
N HIS A 115 15.17 -9.13 -26.73
CA HIS A 115 14.41 -8.20 -27.56
C HIS A 115 13.51 -7.37 -26.63
N GLN A 116 13.92 -6.14 -26.35
CA GLN A 116 13.10 -5.16 -25.65
C GLN A 116 11.96 -4.71 -26.59
N TYR A 117 10.86 -5.44 -26.59
CA TYR A 117 9.61 -4.96 -27.18
C TYR A 117 9.06 -3.85 -26.26
N LYS A 118 9.19 -2.59 -26.69
CA LYS A 118 8.46 -1.47 -26.08
C LYS A 118 6.97 -1.71 -26.32
N LYS A 119 6.24 -2.11 -25.28
CA LYS A 119 4.79 -2.27 -25.35
C LYS A 119 4.15 -0.91 -25.70
N PRO A 120 3.17 -0.85 -26.62
CA PRO A 120 2.46 0.39 -26.90
C PRO A 120 1.77 0.87 -25.62
N VAL A 121 2.06 2.11 -25.22
CA VAL A 121 1.48 2.72 -24.02
C VAL A 121 -0.01 2.94 -24.27
N ASP A 122 -0.84 2.32 -23.43
CA ASP A 122 -2.29 2.46 -23.51
C ASP A 122 -2.72 3.87 -23.06
N LYS A 123 -3.11 4.67 -24.06
CA LYS A 123 -3.49 6.08 -23.90
C LYS A 123 -4.80 6.29 -23.16
N THR A 124 -5.55 5.20 -22.89
CA THR A 124 -6.84 5.27 -22.20
C THR A 124 -6.71 5.24 -20.68
N THR A 125 -5.55 4.81 -20.17
CA THR A 125 -5.34 4.68 -18.73
C THR A 125 -5.35 6.04 -18.03
N VAL A 126 -5.92 6.07 -16.82
CA VAL A 126 -6.01 7.29 -16.00
C VAL A 126 -4.61 7.85 -15.73
N LEU A 127 -3.63 6.99 -15.46
CA LEU A 127 -2.23 7.36 -15.26
C LEU A 127 -1.64 8.06 -16.49
N TYR A 128 -1.84 7.52 -17.69
CA TYR A 128 -1.40 8.17 -18.93
C TYR A 128 -2.04 9.56 -19.07
N ARG A 129 -3.34 9.67 -18.79
CA ARG A 129 -4.04 10.96 -18.92
C ARG A 129 -3.49 12.00 -17.94
N MET A 130 -3.01 11.57 -16.78
CA MET A 130 -2.43 12.45 -15.76
C MET A 130 -1.00 12.86 -16.08
N SER A 131 -0.17 11.94 -16.59
CA SER A 131 1.22 12.21 -16.96
C SER A 131 1.34 12.95 -18.31
N GLU A 132 0.65 12.46 -19.34
CA GLU A 132 0.83 12.84 -20.75
C GLU A 132 -0.48 13.26 -21.44
N GLY A 133 -1.64 13.01 -20.83
CA GLY A 133 -2.91 13.48 -21.35
C GLY A 133 -3.00 15.00 -21.33
N THR A 134 -3.44 15.58 -22.44
CA THR A 134 -3.72 17.01 -22.56
C THR A 134 -5.09 17.29 -21.96
N TYR A 135 -5.16 17.46 -20.64
CA TYR A 135 -6.35 18.08 -20.05
C TYR A 135 -6.35 19.56 -20.40
N ASP A 136 -7.41 20.03 -21.03
CA ASP A 136 -7.63 21.47 -21.24
C ASP A 136 -8.58 22.03 -20.17
N GLY A 137 -8.55 23.36 -19.98
CA GLY A 137 -9.42 24.06 -19.06
C GLY A 137 -9.08 23.82 -17.57
N PRO A 138 -10.09 23.77 -16.67
CA PRO A 138 -9.86 23.70 -15.22
C PRO A 138 -9.07 22.46 -14.77
N LEU A 139 -9.31 21.29 -15.36
CA LEU A 139 -8.56 20.06 -15.06
C LEU A 139 -7.11 20.13 -15.57
N GLY A 140 -6.86 20.85 -16.67
CA GLY A 140 -5.50 21.14 -17.13
C GLY A 140 -4.70 21.98 -16.14
N LYS A 141 -5.35 22.95 -15.48
CA LYS A 141 -4.73 23.73 -14.40
C LYS A 141 -4.41 22.85 -13.19
N LEU A 142 -5.30 21.92 -12.87
CA LEU A 142 -5.11 20.91 -11.83
C LEU A 142 -3.90 20.01 -12.14
N GLN A 143 -3.77 19.57 -13.40
CA GLN A 143 -2.63 18.80 -13.89
C GLN A 143 -1.30 19.56 -13.74
N LYS A 144 -1.29 20.87 -14.07
CA LYS A 144 -0.11 21.72 -13.86
C LYS A 144 0.28 21.80 -12.39
N TRP A 145 -0.68 21.93 -11.47
CA TRP A 145 -0.41 21.94 -10.04
C TRP A 145 0.10 20.60 -9.50
N MET A 146 -0.45 19.48 -9.99
CA MET A 146 0.03 18.14 -9.68
C MET A 146 1.48 17.94 -10.16
N LYS A 147 1.78 18.26 -11.42
CA LYS A 147 3.14 18.16 -12.00
C LYS A 147 4.15 19.04 -11.26
N ALA A 148 3.75 20.26 -10.89
CA ALA A 148 4.58 21.18 -10.11
C ALA A 148 4.62 20.87 -8.61
N ARG A 149 3.90 19.84 -8.13
CA ARG A 149 3.70 19.51 -6.72
C ARG A 149 3.33 20.73 -5.86
N LYS A 150 2.50 21.61 -6.41
CA LYS A 150 2.10 22.87 -5.76
C LYS A 150 1.08 22.58 -4.65
N ARG A 151 1.27 23.17 -3.46
CA ARG A 151 0.23 23.19 -2.42
C ARG A 151 -0.96 24.02 -2.91
N VAL A 152 -2.14 23.42 -2.88
CA VAL A 152 -3.40 24.04 -3.27
C VAL A 152 -4.34 24.09 -2.06
N ARG A 153 -5.20 25.11 -2.04
CA ARG A 153 -6.25 25.26 -1.05
C ARG A 153 -7.56 24.73 -1.62
N ILE A 154 -8.06 23.63 -1.07
CA ILE A 154 -9.31 22.96 -1.45
C ILE A 154 -10.38 23.34 -0.43
N THR A 155 -11.48 23.88 -0.91
CA THR A 155 -12.60 24.29 -0.05
C THR A 155 -13.70 23.25 -0.15
N LEU A 156 -14.01 22.59 0.98
CA LEU A 156 -15.07 21.59 1.07
C LEU A 156 -16.41 22.27 1.36
N ARG A 157 -17.43 21.89 0.59
CA ARG A 157 -18.80 22.34 0.79
C ARG A 157 -19.58 21.31 1.61
N GLY A 158 -20.26 21.78 2.65
CA GLY A 158 -21.30 21.03 3.34
C GLY A 158 -22.67 21.24 2.68
N ARG A 159 -23.75 20.87 3.39
CA ARG A 159 -25.11 20.92 2.83
C ARG A 159 -25.53 22.29 2.31
N ASN A 160 -25.10 23.39 2.92
CA ASN A 160 -25.38 24.77 2.46
C ASN A 160 -24.31 25.80 2.88
N VAL A 161 -23.15 25.36 3.40
CA VAL A 161 -22.10 26.24 3.93
C VAL A 161 -20.74 25.69 3.51
N VAL A 162 -19.74 26.57 3.33
CA VAL A 162 -18.34 26.13 3.29
C VAL A 162 -18.02 25.51 4.64
N ASN A 163 -17.74 24.21 4.64
CA ASN A 163 -17.61 23.43 5.86
C ASN A 163 -16.16 23.41 6.35
N ALA A 164 -15.21 23.20 5.42
CA ALA A 164 -13.81 23.05 5.78
C ALA A 164 -12.88 23.51 4.64
N VAL A 165 -11.62 23.78 4.99
CA VAL A 165 -10.56 24.11 4.05
C VAL A 165 -9.40 23.16 4.27
N ILE A 166 -8.95 22.52 3.20
CA ILE A 166 -7.80 21.61 3.16
C ILE A 166 -6.69 22.28 2.37
N THR A 167 -5.46 22.26 2.86
CA THR A 167 -4.28 22.73 2.10
C THR A 167 -3.33 21.58 1.88
N ALA A 168 -3.26 21.06 0.66
CA ALA A 168 -2.53 19.83 0.36
C ALA A 168 -1.92 19.88 -1.05
N VAL A 169 -1.01 18.95 -1.35
CA VAL A 169 -0.48 18.72 -2.69
C VAL A 169 -1.33 17.66 -3.39
N ILE A 170 -1.67 17.88 -4.65
CA ILE A 170 -2.42 16.92 -5.46
C ILE A 170 -1.45 15.87 -5.99
N VAL A 171 -1.67 14.61 -5.62
CA VAL A 171 -0.90 13.47 -6.13
C VAL A 171 -1.57 12.90 -7.37
N ALA A 172 -2.90 12.81 -7.33
CA ALA A 172 -3.69 12.24 -8.40
C ALA A 172 -5.09 12.87 -8.47
N PHE A 173 -5.71 12.86 -9.66
CA PHE A 173 -7.08 13.30 -9.89
C PHE A 173 -7.69 12.59 -11.11
N ASP A 174 -9.02 12.60 -11.21
CA ASP A 174 -9.75 12.08 -12.36
C ASP A 174 -10.67 13.14 -13.02
N LYS A 175 -11.41 12.72 -14.05
CA LYS A 175 -12.38 13.57 -14.77
C LYS A 175 -13.61 13.96 -13.95
N HIS A 176 -13.84 13.31 -12.81
CA HIS A 176 -14.98 13.51 -11.92
C HIS A 176 -14.63 14.38 -10.72
N TRP A 177 -13.44 14.99 -10.70
CA TRP A 177 -12.92 15.76 -9.57
C TRP A 177 -12.69 14.93 -8.30
N ASN A 178 -12.56 13.61 -8.42
CA ASN A 178 -11.98 12.80 -7.35
C ASN A 178 -10.48 13.08 -7.31
N MET A 179 -9.94 13.22 -6.11
CA MET A 179 -8.56 13.65 -5.90
C MET A 179 -7.90 12.84 -4.80
N ILE A 180 -6.66 12.44 -5.03
CA ILE A 180 -5.76 11.92 -4.01
C ILE A 180 -4.82 13.05 -3.64
N ILE A 181 -4.77 13.35 -2.35
CA ILE A 181 -4.01 14.47 -1.80
C ILE A 181 -2.99 13.99 -0.77
N ARG A 182 -1.84 14.66 -0.72
CA ARG A 182 -0.80 14.48 0.30
C ARG A 182 -0.66 15.77 1.10
N TRP A 183 -0.64 15.65 2.42
CA TRP A 183 -0.63 16.76 3.37
C TRP A 183 0.76 17.39 3.56
#